data_AF-A0A935PKM6-F1
#
_entry.id   AF-A0A935PKM6-F1
#
_cell.length_a   1.000
_cell.length_b   1.000
_cell.length_c   1.000
_cell.angle_alpha   90.00
_cell.angle_beta   90.00
_cell.angle_gamma   90.00
#
_symmetry.space_group_name_H-M   'P 1'
#
loop_
_entity.id
_entity.type
_entity.pdbx_description
1 polymer ?
#
loop_
_entity_poly.entity_id
_entity_poly.type
_entity_poly.pdbx_seq_one_letter_code
_entity_poly.pdbx_strand_id
1 'polypeptide(L)'
;MQAALFTLTLVATVSAQNGATALNIAPGGLALKGYDPVAYFADSKAVHGTAEFTAVHDGATYRFSSAAHRATFLAQPGKYLPQYGGYCAMGVAVGKKLDADPTLWRVVEGKLYLNVNKDAQGMWLKDPGKHIATAEEKWAKVSARNGFDTM
;
A
#
# COMPACT_ATOMS: atom_id res chain seq x y z
N MET A 1 0.56 -8.37 -59.51
CA MET A 1 1.18 -8.73 -58.23
C MET A 1 0.52 -7.88 -57.14
N GLN A 2 -0.37 -8.46 -56.34
CA GLN A 2 -0.96 -7.79 -55.17
C GLN A 2 -0.23 -8.27 -53.92
N ALA A 3 0.43 -7.35 -53.21
CA ALA A 3 1.01 -7.63 -51.90
C ALA A 3 -0.10 -7.47 -50.85
N ALA A 4 -0.40 -8.54 -50.13
CA ALA A 4 -1.32 -8.52 -49.00
C ALA A 4 -0.54 -8.14 -47.73
N LEU A 5 -0.90 -7.01 -47.11
CA LEU A 5 -0.41 -6.59 -45.80
C LEU A 5 -1.22 -7.30 -44.71
N PHE A 6 -0.57 -8.15 -43.93
CA PHE A 6 -1.15 -8.73 -42.71
C PHE A 6 -0.87 -7.80 -41.53
N THR A 7 -1.89 -7.11 -41.04
CA THR A 7 -1.83 -6.41 -39.75
C THR A 7 -2.08 -7.40 -38.62
N LEU A 8 -1.06 -7.68 -37.82
CA LEU A 8 -1.16 -8.48 -36.60
C LEU A 8 -1.64 -7.59 -35.45
N THR A 9 -2.92 -7.69 -35.09
CA THR A 9 -3.47 -7.00 -33.92
C THR A 9 -3.13 -7.81 -32.67
N LEU A 10 -2.20 -7.31 -31.84
CA LEU A 10 -1.92 -7.89 -30.53
C LEU A 10 -3.03 -7.49 -29.56
N VAL A 11 -3.93 -8.42 -29.23
CA VAL A 11 -4.91 -8.23 -28.17
C VAL A 11 -4.24 -8.59 -26.84
N ALA A 12 -3.81 -7.57 -26.09
CA ALA A 12 -3.37 -7.77 -24.72
C ALA A 12 -4.61 -8.05 -23.84
N THR A 13 -4.79 -9.31 -23.43
CA THR A 13 -5.76 -9.66 -22.41
C THR A 13 -5.29 -9.11 -21.07
N VAL A 14 -5.85 -7.98 -20.64
CA VAL A 14 -5.72 -7.52 -19.25
C VAL A 14 -6.62 -8.41 -18.40
N SER A 15 -6.02 -9.39 -17.73
CA SER A 15 -6.71 -10.14 -16.69
C SER A 15 -6.92 -9.19 -15.50
N ALA A 16 -8.14 -8.69 -15.32
CA ALA A 16 -8.54 -8.04 -14.09
C ALA A 16 -8.53 -9.10 -12.97
N GLN A 17 -7.48 -9.11 -12.14
CA GLN A 17 -7.51 -9.88 -10.90
C GLN A 17 -8.47 -9.19 -9.93
N ASN A 18 -9.73 -9.61 -9.97
CA ASN A 18 -10.72 -9.28 -8.94
C ASN A 18 -10.42 -10.10 -7.68
N GLY A 19 -9.30 -9.80 -7.01
CA GLY A 19 -9.07 -10.19 -5.63
C GLY A 19 -9.30 -8.96 -4.77
N ALA A 20 -10.20 -9.03 -3.79
CA ALA A 20 -10.30 -7.96 -2.80
C ALA A 20 -8.91 -7.72 -2.21
N THR A 21 -8.38 -6.51 -2.41
CA THR A 21 -7.07 -6.12 -1.89
C THR A 21 -7.11 -6.29 -0.37
N ALA A 22 -6.23 -7.11 0.21
CA ALA A 22 -6.17 -7.23 1.66
C ALA A 22 -5.66 -5.89 2.23
N LEU A 23 -6.54 -5.14 2.91
CA LEU A 23 -6.24 -3.83 3.48
C LEU A 23 -6.20 -3.88 5.00
N ASN A 24 -5.19 -3.22 5.58
CA ASN A 24 -5.11 -2.94 6.99
C ASN A 24 -6.01 -1.75 7.33
N ILE A 25 -7.25 -2.06 7.73
CA ILE A 25 -8.29 -1.08 8.04
C ILE A 25 -8.49 -1.05 9.56
N ALA A 26 -8.32 0.15 10.14
CA ALA A 26 -8.57 0.39 11.55
C ALA A 26 -10.08 0.35 11.87
N PRO A 27 -10.48 0.17 13.15
CA PRO A 27 -11.86 0.34 13.58
C PRO A 27 -12.46 1.66 13.06
N GLY A 28 -13.68 1.59 12.51
CA GLY A 28 -14.31 2.73 11.85
C GLY A 28 -13.97 2.89 10.35
N GLY A 29 -13.29 1.91 9.74
CA GLY A 29 -13.11 1.87 8.29
C GLY A 29 -11.95 2.71 7.76
N LEU A 30 -11.05 3.16 8.64
CA LEU A 30 -9.96 4.08 8.27
C LEU A 30 -8.71 3.32 7.79
N ALA A 31 -8.25 3.64 6.59
CA ALA A 31 -6.91 3.27 6.13
C ALA A 31 -5.85 4.07 6.90
N LEU A 32 -4.66 3.48 7.08
CA LEU A 32 -3.51 4.14 7.71
C LEU A 32 -3.82 4.75 9.09
N LYS A 33 -4.84 4.26 9.79
CA LYS A 33 -5.33 4.82 11.06
C LYS A 33 -5.66 6.33 10.96
N GLY A 34 -6.01 6.82 9.77
CA GLY A 34 -6.35 8.22 9.52
C GLY A 34 -5.16 9.13 9.16
N TYR A 35 -3.97 8.58 8.95
CA TYR A 35 -2.85 9.34 8.40
C TYR A 35 -3.00 9.59 6.90
N ASP A 36 -2.50 10.74 6.46
CA ASP A 36 -2.56 11.19 5.08
C ASP A 36 -1.57 10.42 4.20
N PRO A 37 -2.03 9.61 3.22
CA PRO A 37 -1.15 8.83 2.35
C PRO A 37 -0.26 9.71 1.46
N VAL A 38 -0.70 10.93 1.11
CA VAL A 38 0.07 11.86 0.25
C VAL A 38 1.20 12.53 1.03
N ALA A 39 0.99 12.82 2.31
CA ALA A 39 1.98 13.51 3.15
C ALA A 39 3.31 12.75 3.28
N TYR A 40 3.29 11.41 3.22
CA TYR A 40 4.51 10.59 3.21
C TYR A 40 5.44 10.91 2.04
N PHE A 41 4.89 11.35 0.91
CA PHE A 41 5.61 11.64 -0.32
C PHE A 41 5.82 13.13 -0.53
N ALA A 42 4.78 13.94 -0.31
CA ALA A 42 4.82 15.39 -0.52
C ALA A 42 5.59 16.12 0.59
N ASP A 43 5.32 15.74 1.84
CA ASP A 43 5.86 16.44 3.01
C ASP A 43 7.02 15.68 3.68
N SER A 44 7.26 14.44 3.24
CA SER A 44 8.18 13.50 3.89
C SER A 44 7.88 13.32 5.39
N LYS A 45 6.59 13.30 5.74
CA LYS A 45 6.10 13.22 7.13
C LYS A 45 4.87 12.33 7.24
N ALA A 46 4.73 11.66 8.38
CA ALA A 46 3.46 11.09 8.79
C ALA A 46 2.58 12.22 9.37
N VAL A 47 1.59 12.67 8.60
CA VAL A 47 0.67 13.73 9.02
C VAL A 47 -0.72 13.15 9.21
N HIS A 48 -1.37 13.47 10.33
CA HIS A 48 -2.73 13.02 10.57
C HIS A 48 -3.71 13.80 9.68
N GLY A 49 -4.57 13.08 8.95
CA GLY A 49 -5.65 13.68 8.19
C GLY A 49 -6.84 14.04 9.08
N THR A 50 -7.74 14.86 8.55
CA THR A 50 -8.96 15.32 9.23
C THR A 50 -10.20 14.59 8.70
N ALA A 51 -11.31 14.67 9.45
CA ALA A 51 -12.59 14.14 8.96
C ALA A 51 -13.23 15.04 7.88
N GLU A 52 -12.72 16.26 7.69
CA GLU A 52 -13.19 17.21 6.68
C GLU A 52 -12.74 16.79 5.28
N PHE A 53 -11.52 16.27 5.15
CA PHE A 53 -10.96 15.86 3.86
C PHE A 53 -10.84 14.33 3.82
N THR A 54 -11.80 13.67 3.17
CA THR A 54 -11.84 12.20 3.08
C THR A 54 -12.14 11.68 1.68
N ALA A 55 -11.66 10.47 1.37
CA ALA A 55 -12.00 9.75 0.15
C ALA A 55 -12.11 8.25 0.44
N VAL A 56 -13.05 7.57 -0.23
CA VAL A 56 -13.14 6.11 -0.19
C VAL A 56 -12.42 5.53 -1.39
N HIS A 57 -11.56 4.55 -1.17
CA HIS A 57 -10.87 3.80 -2.21
C HIS A 57 -10.70 2.34 -1.76
N ASP A 58 -11.04 1.39 -2.62
CA ASP A 58 -11.01 -0.06 -2.35
C ASP A 58 -11.71 -0.46 -1.03
N GLY A 59 -12.80 0.25 -0.68
CA GLY A 59 -13.58 -0.01 0.53
C GLY A 59 -12.98 0.56 1.83
N ALA A 60 -11.85 1.26 1.77
CA ALA A 60 -11.27 1.95 2.93
C ALA A 60 -11.43 3.47 2.82
N THR A 61 -11.61 4.13 3.96
CA THR A 61 -11.66 5.59 4.06
C THR A 61 -10.27 6.14 4.34
N TYR A 62 -9.76 6.96 3.43
CA TYR A 62 -8.54 7.73 3.59
C TYR A 62 -8.88 9.14 4.07
N ARG A 63 -8.05 9.68 4.96
CA ARG A 63 -8.12 11.06 5.45
C ARG A 63 -6.93 11.85 4.94
N PHE A 64 -7.11 13.15 4.78
CA PHE A 64 -6.07 14.05 4.26
C PHE A 64 -5.90 15.25 5.17
N SER A 65 -4.68 15.80 5.23
CA SER A 65 -4.37 17.02 5.98
C SER A 65 -4.88 18.27 5.27
N SER A 66 -5.18 18.17 3.96
CA SER A 66 -5.68 19.27 3.15
C SER A 66 -6.57 18.78 1.99
N ALA A 67 -7.41 19.67 1.47
CA ALA A 67 -8.17 19.44 0.24
C ALA A 67 -7.23 19.17 -0.97
N ALA A 68 -6.06 19.81 -1.01
CA ALA A 68 -5.06 19.61 -2.07
C ALA A 68 -4.48 18.19 -2.06
N HIS A 69 -4.18 17.64 -0.88
CA HIS A 69 -3.72 16.26 -0.76
C HIS A 69 -4.81 15.27 -1.18
N ARG A 70 -6.06 15.50 -0.76
CA ARG A 70 -7.20 14.69 -1.22
C ARG A 70 -7.31 14.68 -2.74
N ALA A 71 -7.23 15.85 -3.38
CA ALA A 71 -7.29 15.95 -4.84
C ALA A 71 -6.12 15.22 -5.51
N THR A 72 -4.92 15.36 -4.97
CA THR A 72 -3.70 14.66 -5.43
C THR A 72 -3.87 13.14 -5.35
N PHE A 73 -4.40 12.63 -4.24
CA PHE A 73 -4.69 11.21 -4.09
C PHE A 73 -5.72 10.73 -5.12
N LEU A 74 -6.85 11.42 -5.26
CA LEU A 74 -7.92 11.03 -6.18
C LEU A 74 -7.47 11.00 -7.65
N ALA A 75 -6.51 11.85 -8.02
CA ALA A 75 -5.95 11.85 -9.37
C ALA A 75 -5.15 10.58 -9.68
N GLN A 76 -4.39 10.05 -8.71
CA GLN A 76 -3.54 8.86 -8.90
C GLN A 76 -3.42 8.03 -7.61
N PRO A 77 -4.49 7.34 -7.15
CA PRO A 77 -4.50 6.68 -5.85
C PRO A 77 -3.36 5.69 -5.67
N GLY A 78 -3.11 4.87 -6.70
CA GLY A 78 -2.10 3.80 -6.68
C GLY A 78 -0.66 4.26 -6.39
N LYS A 79 -0.34 5.54 -6.58
CA LYS A 79 0.97 6.11 -6.22
C LYS A 79 1.16 6.27 -4.70
N TYR A 80 0.07 6.45 -3.98
CA TYR A 80 0.07 6.85 -2.57
C TYR A 80 -0.38 5.74 -1.62
N LEU A 81 -0.88 4.62 -2.17
CA LEU A 81 -1.29 3.47 -1.36
C LEU A 81 -0.07 2.85 -0.65
N PRO A 82 -0.25 2.42 0.62
CA PRO A 82 0.78 1.65 1.29
C PRO A 82 0.92 0.26 0.66
N GLN A 83 2.16 -0.20 0.54
CA GLN A 83 2.44 -1.58 0.17
C GLN A 83 1.88 -2.54 1.19
N TYR A 84 1.52 -3.73 0.69
CA TYR A 84 0.89 -4.78 1.47
C TYR A 84 -0.36 -4.27 2.19
N GLY A 85 -1.14 -3.39 1.55
CA GLY A 85 -2.38 -2.84 2.08
C GLY A 85 -2.25 -2.09 3.40
N GLY A 86 -1.05 -1.70 3.82
CA GLY A 86 -0.80 -1.05 5.11
C GLY A 86 -0.47 -1.99 6.26
N TYR A 87 -0.25 -3.29 6.01
CA TYR A 87 0.33 -4.19 7.01
C TYR A 87 1.85 -3.99 7.15
N CYS A 88 2.42 -4.50 8.23
CA CYS A 88 3.85 -4.41 8.50
C CYS A 88 4.67 -5.11 7.40
N ALA A 89 5.48 -4.37 6.66
CA ALA A 89 6.35 -4.91 5.61
C ALA A 89 7.34 -5.96 6.13
N MET A 90 7.94 -5.75 7.30
CA MET A 90 8.78 -6.77 7.95
C MET A 90 7.97 -8.00 8.35
N GLY A 91 6.74 -7.78 8.84
CA GLY A 91 5.79 -8.84 9.15
C GLY A 91 5.56 -9.73 7.93
N VAL A 92 5.22 -9.13 6.78
CA VAL A 92 5.02 -9.88 5.53
C VAL A 92 6.30 -10.63 5.13
N ALA A 93 7.47 -10.00 5.24
CA ALA A 93 8.76 -10.63 4.95
C ALA A 93 9.05 -11.84 5.87
N VAL A 94 8.58 -11.87 7.11
CA VAL A 94 8.65 -13.06 7.99
C VAL A 94 7.41 -13.94 7.91
N GLY A 95 6.47 -13.64 7.00
CA GLY A 95 5.26 -14.41 6.80
C GLY A 95 4.23 -14.25 7.92
N LYS A 96 4.12 -13.04 8.51
CA LYS A 96 3.10 -12.61 9.48
C LYS A 96 2.26 -11.44 8.93
N LYS A 97 0.98 -11.36 9.30
CA LYS A 97 0.05 -10.26 8.99
C LYS A 97 -0.12 -9.40 10.24
N LEU A 98 0.70 -8.35 10.38
CA LEU A 98 0.73 -7.50 11.58
C LEU A 98 0.20 -6.10 11.26
N ASP A 99 -0.56 -5.53 12.20
CA ASP A 99 -1.05 -4.16 12.13
C ASP A 99 0.12 -3.17 12.18
N ALA A 100 0.30 -2.31 11.17
CA ALA A 100 1.44 -1.39 11.15
C ALA A 100 1.21 -0.12 11.97
N ASP A 101 2.30 0.51 12.41
CA ASP A 101 2.30 1.87 12.94
C ASP A 101 2.57 2.86 11.78
N PRO A 102 1.63 3.75 11.44
CA PRO A 102 1.79 4.72 10.37
C PRO A 102 2.95 5.71 10.58
N THR A 103 3.50 5.79 11.79
CA THR A 103 4.66 6.64 12.11
C THR A 103 6.01 5.93 11.87
N LEU A 104 6.00 4.61 11.68
CA LEU A 104 7.19 3.79 11.43
C LEU A 104 7.25 3.36 9.97
N TRP A 105 7.63 4.31 9.11
CA TRP A 105 7.50 4.18 7.68
C TRP A 105 8.81 4.45 6.93
N ARG A 106 8.84 4.04 5.66
CA ARG A 106 9.86 4.44 4.68
C ARG A 106 9.26 4.42 3.29
N VAL A 107 9.61 5.41 2.47
CA VAL A 107 9.40 5.34 1.02
C VAL A 107 10.65 4.75 0.38
N VAL A 108 10.49 3.68 -0.39
CA VAL A 108 11.57 3.03 -1.16
C VAL A 108 11.07 2.88 -2.59
N GLU A 109 11.84 3.38 -3.55
CA GLU A 109 11.50 3.33 -4.98
C GLU A 109 10.08 3.85 -5.29
N GLY A 110 9.68 4.92 -4.61
CA GLY A 110 8.37 5.55 -4.80
C GLY A 110 7.19 4.78 -4.21
N LYS A 111 7.43 3.77 -3.35
CA LYS A 111 6.40 2.98 -2.66
C LYS A 111 6.49 3.14 -1.15
N LEU A 112 5.34 3.26 -0.49
CA LEU A 112 5.25 3.44 0.97
C LEU A 112 5.24 2.08 1.68
N TYR A 113 6.18 1.89 2.61
CA TYR A 113 6.27 0.71 3.47
C TYR A 113 6.13 1.13 4.94
N LEU A 114 5.37 0.35 5.72
CA LEU A 114 5.11 0.60 7.13
C LEU A 114 5.60 -0.59 7.97
N ASN A 115 5.94 -0.35 9.24
CA ASN A 115 6.32 -1.39 10.18
C ASN A 115 5.53 -1.25 11.49
N VAL A 116 5.40 -2.33 12.23
CA VAL A 116 4.56 -2.39 13.43
C VAL A 116 5.21 -1.77 14.67
N ASN A 117 6.52 -1.91 14.81
CA ASN A 117 7.26 -1.38 15.94
C ASN A 117 8.71 -1.06 15.52
N LYS A 118 9.44 -0.40 16.41
CA LYS A 118 10.81 0.07 16.14
C LYS A 118 11.79 -1.07 15.86
N ASP A 119 11.59 -2.24 16.46
CA ASP A 119 12.47 -3.40 16.24
C ASP A 119 12.27 -3.98 14.84
N ALA A 120 11.01 -4.14 14.42
CA ALA A 120 10.66 -4.57 13.06
C ALA A 120 11.16 -3.56 12.02
N GLN A 121 11.03 -2.25 12.30
CA GLN A 121 11.56 -1.20 11.44
C GLN A 121 13.08 -1.25 11.37
N GLY A 122 13.75 -1.35 12.51
CA GLY A 122 15.21 -1.46 12.58
C GLY A 122 15.75 -2.70 11.85
N MET A 123 15.03 -3.82 11.91
CA MET A 123 15.36 -5.01 11.12
C MET A 123 15.16 -4.76 9.63
N TRP A 124 14.00 -4.24 9.24
CA TRP A 124 13.65 -4.00 7.84
C TRP A 124 14.60 -3.00 7.16
N LEU A 125 15.04 -1.97 7.88
CA LEU A 125 15.94 -0.95 7.36
C LEU A 125 17.37 -1.45 7.11
N LYS A 126 17.76 -2.64 7.59
CA LYS A 126 19.10 -3.22 7.32
C LYS A 126 19.28 -3.59 5.86
N ASP A 127 18.22 -4.10 5.22
CA ASP A 127 18.23 -4.46 3.79
C ASP A 127 16.81 -4.40 3.21
N PRO A 128 16.28 -3.19 2.93
CA PRO A 128 14.93 -3.04 2.41
C PRO A 128 14.69 -3.83 1.14
N GLY A 129 15.67 -3.90 0.22
CA GLY A 129 15.54 -4.60 -1.05
C GLY A 129 15.29 -6.11 -0.85
N LYS A 130 16.10 -6.76 -0.01
CA LYS A 130 15.91 -8.18 0.34
C LYS A 130 14.56 -8.43 1.02
N HIS A 131 14.18 -7.56 1.96
CA HIS A 131 12.92 -7.72 2.68
C HIS A 131 11.70 -7.50 1.80
N ILE A 132 11.77 -6.54 0.86
CA ILE A 132 10.75 -6.34 -0.17
C ILE A 132 10.63 -7.59 -1.03
N ALA A 133 11.72 -8.09 -1.60
CA ALA A 133 11.69 -9.31 -2.44
C ALA A 133 11.07 -10.50 -1.70
N THR A 134 11.49 -10.73 -0.45
CA THR A 134 10.93 -11.81 0.39
C THR A 134 9.44 -11.59 0.69
N ALA A 135 9.01 -10.35 0.92
CA ALA A 135 7.62 -10.04 1.20
C ALA A 135 6.73 -10.21 -0.03
N GLU A 136 7.20 -9.84 -1.23
CA GLU A 136 6.47 -10.06 -2.49
C GLU A 136 6.22 -11.56 -2.73
N GLU A 137 7.21 -12.44 -2.47
CA GLU A 137 7.04 -13.89 -2.55
C GLU A 137 5.99 -14.44 -1.58
N LYS A 138 5.87 -13.82 -0.39
CA LYS A 138 4.99 -14.28 0.69
C LYS A 138 3.61 -13.65 0.66
N TRP A 139 3.45 -12.54 -0.06
CA TRP A 139 2.27 -11.68 0.07
C TRP A 139 0.98 -12.42 -0.25
N ALA A 140 0.93 -13.21 -1.32
CA ALA A 140 -0.26 -13.98 -1.70
C ALA A 140 -0.76 -14.90 -0.57
N LYS A 141 0.15 -15.49 0.20
CA LYS A 141 -0.20 -16.36 1.35
C LYS A 141 -0.57 -15.54 2.58
N VAL A 142 0.12 -14.42 2.82
CA VAL A 142 -0.13 -13.56 3.98
C VAL A 142 -1.46 -12.83 3.85
N SER A 143 -1.75 -12.27 2.67
CA SER A 143 -2.96 -11.50 2.39
C SER A 143 -4.24 -12.32 2.62
N ALA A 144 -4.23 -13.60 2.25
CA ALA A 144 -5.33 -14.54 2.39
C ALA A 144 -5.63 -14.97 3.85
N ARG A 145 -4.80 -14.59 4.84
CA ARG A 145 -5.07 -14.92 6.25
C ARG A 145 -6.17 -14.05 6.85
N ASN A 146 -6.98 -14.67 7.70
CA ASN A 146 -8.00 -13.99 8.49
C ASN A 146 -7.37 -13.35 9.73
N GLY A 147 -7.71 -12.09 9.99
CA GLY A 147 -7.26 -11.36 11.18
C GLY A 147 -5.78 -10.97 11.18
N PHE A 148 -5.29 -10.56 12.35
CA PHE A 148 -3.89 -10.22 12.60
C PHE A 148 -3.19 -11.36 13.33
N ASP A 149 -1.92 -11.59 13.01
CA ASP A 149 -1.05 -12.45 13.81
C ASP A 149 -0.63 -11.71 15.09
N THR A 150 -0.44 -12.44 16.20
CA THR A 150 0.14 -11.87 17.42
C THR A 150 1.66 -11.76 17.29
N MET A 151 2.24 -10.79 18.00
CA MET A 151 3.70 -10.67 18.07
C MET A 151 4.32 -11.81 18.84
#